data_AF-A0A836XD89-F1
#
_entry.id   AF-A0A836XD89-F1
#
_cell.length_a   1.000
_cell.length_b   1.000
_cell.length_c   1.000
_cell.angle_alpha   90.00
_cell.angle_beta   90.00
_cell.angle_gamma   90.00
#
_symmetry.space_group_name_H-M   'P 1'
#
loop_
_entity.id
_entity.type
_entity.pdbx_description
1 polymer ?
#
loop_
_entity_poly.entity_id
_entity_poly.type
_entity_poly.pdbx_seq_one_letter_code
_entity_poly.pdbx_strand_id
1 'polypeptide(L)'
;MVRVGRVDCPPGFRSGFSAGFAAGAPACRARYNLAKSSRSSPFLSVCLRYAPPHSGRLIALPHLPIDHADVSAELAKKYAAQSEVGFSIGPGGVSQPVLSEPAYEPLWQALDDNACFVMIHPGACCDGRLNAFYLENLLGNPHETSVAVAHLVFANVPARYPNIKFCLSHGGGNVPILAGRWQRGYDSDRPGINKNIDAPLQMLKRFYADSIVHNPDALALSESVFGEDHILFGSDWPFPMGLIDVEDQLSGTKPEILERMFTINPKQLLASMKISA
;
A
#
# COMPACT_ATOMS: atom_id res chain seq x y z
N MET A 1 8.35 -2.64 -4.29
CA MET A 1 7.67 -3.35 -5.41
C MET A 1 6.86 -4.52 -4.88
N VAL A 2 5.54 -4.57 -5.10
CA VAL A 2 4.70 -5.75 -4.79
C VAL A 2 4.75 -6.69 -5.99
N ARG A 3 5.84 -7.46 -6.05
CA ARG A 3 6.17 -8.27 -7.22
C ARG A 3 5.51 -9.65 -7.11
N VAL A 4 4.28 -9.84 -7.56
CA VAL A 4 3.67 -11.18 -7.64
C VAL A 4 4.42 -12.03 -8.69
N GLY A 5 5.34 -12.88 -8.25
CA GLY A 5 6.20 -13.74 -9.10
C GLY A 5 7.39 -12.99 -9.74
N ARG A 6 8.61 -13.51 -9.91
CA ARG A 6 9.13 -14.86 -10.16
C ARG A 6 10.42 -14.98 -9.35
N VAL A 7 10.53 -16.02 -8.56
CA VAL A 7 11.79 -16.62 -8.08
C VAL A 7 11.87 -17.95 -8.82
N ASP A 8 13.05 -18.37 -9.25
CA ASP A 8 13.19 -19.68 -9.90
C ASP A 8 12.69 -20.74 -8.92
N CYS A 9 11.61 -21.43 -9.26
CA CYS A 9 11.03 -22.43 -8.37
C CYS A 9 11.97 -23.64 -8.27
N PRO A 10 12.10 -24.28 -7.09
CA PRO A 10 12.82 -25.55 -6.97
C PRO A 10 12.20 -26.58 -7.91
N PRO A 11 12.97 -27.57 -8.39
CA PRO A 11 12.47 -28.62 -9.27
C PRO A 11 11.31 -29.37 -8.60
N GLY A 12 10.06 -29.11 -9.05
CA GLY A 12 8.84 -29.74 -8.52
C GLY A 12 7.54 -28.94 -8.70
N PHE A 13 7.61 -27.61 -8.84
CA PHE A 13 6.42 -26.77 -9.00
C PHE A 13 6.23 -26.31 -10.46
N ARG A 14 5.02 -26.52 -11.02
CA ARG A 14 4.70 -26.15 -12.41
C ARG A 14 4.62 -24.63 -12.56
N SER A 15 5.23 -24.13 -13.64
CA SER A 15 5.29 -22.72 -14.01
C SER A 15 3.93 -22.18 -14.48
N GLY A 16 3.46 -21.09 -13.87
CA GLY A 16 2.30 -20.34 -14.36
C GLY A 16 2.03 -19.07 -13.55
N PHE A 17 2.64 -17.94 -13.93
CA PHE A 17 2.36 -16.63 -13.33
C PHE A 17 2.45 -15.50 -14.38
N SER A 18 1.59 -14.48 -14.27
CA SER A 18 1.36 -13.49 -15.35
C SER A 18 1.58 -11.99 -15.03
N ALA A 19 1.54 -11.45 -13.79
CA ALA A 19 1.82 -10.01 -13.58
C ALA A 19 2.10 -9.60 -12.11
N GLY A 20 2.92 -8.56 -11.87
CA GLY A 20 3.19 -7.96 -10.54
C GLY A 20 3.22 -6.42 -10.53
N PHE A 21 3.02 -5.81 -9.36
CA PHE A 21 2.92 -4.36 -9.15
C PHE A 21 4.24 -3.71 -8.74
N ALA A 22 4.60 -2.60 -9.37
CA ALA A 22 5.78 -1.82 -9.03
C ALA A 22 5.39 -0.38 -8.64
N ALA A 23 5.51 -0.07 -7.35
CA ALA A 23 5.60 1.31 -6.87
C ALA A 23 7.06 1.78 -6.94
N GLY A 24 7.30 2.92 -7.59
CA GLY A 24 8.62 3.55 -7.64
C GLY A 24 8.97 4.18 -6.29
N ALA A 25 10.27 4.24 -5.99
CA ALA A 25 10.75 4.72 -4.70
C ALA A 25 10.61 6.23 -4.51
N PRO A 26 10.50 6.71 -3.26
CA PRO A 26 10.43 8.13 -2.92
C PRO A 26 11.67 8.96 -3.30
N ALA A 27 12.78 8.34 -3.75
CA ALA A 27 14.02 9.04 -4.11
C ALA A 27 13.85 10.11 -5.21
N CYS A 28 12.73 10.09 -5.95
CA CYS A 28 12.37 11.18 -6.86
C CYS A 28 11.76 12.42 -6.18
N ARG A 29 11.41 12.40 -4.88
CA ARG A 29 10.85 13.56 -4.14
C ARG A 29 11.89 14.66 -3.87
N ALA A 30 13.16 14.33 -3.66
CA ALA A 30 14.15 15.26 -3.12
C ALA A 30 14.64 16.36 -4.09
N ARG A 31 14.17 16.42 -5.34
CA ARG A 31 14.60 17.42 -6.34
C ARG A 31 13.49 18.30 -6.91
N TYR A 32 12.25 18.20 -6.43
CA TYR A 32 11.16 19.02 -6.97
C TYR A 32 10.98 20.31 -6.18
N ASN A 33 11.46 21.40 -6.78
CA ASN A 33 11.16 22.75 -6.35
C ASN A 33 9.63 22.97 -6.33
N LEU A 34 9.12 23.43 -5.18
CA LEU A 34 7.72 23.80 -4.88
C LEU A 34 7.06 24.74 -5.92
N ALA A 35 7.83 25.37 -6.79
CA ALA A 35 7.36 26.30 -7.82
C ALA A 35 6.99 25.66 -9.17
N LYS A 36 7.14 24.33 -9.36
CA LYS A 36 6.89 23.63 -10.64
C LYS A 36 5.68 22.68 -10.64
N SER A 37 4.76 22.80 -9.68
CA SER A 37 3.50 22.01 -9.64
C SER A 37 2.41 22.52 -10.61
N SER A 38 2.78 23.10 -11.77
CA SER A 38 1.82 23.52 -12.77
C SER A 38 1.29 22.30 -13.56
N ARG A 39 0.00 21.95 -13.36
CA ARG A 39 -1.01 21.28 -14.25
C ARG A 39 -0.59 20.10 -15.17
N SER A 40 0.64 19.68 -15.14
CA SER A 40 1.25 18.64 -15.96
C SER A 40 2.39 18.07 -15.12
N SER A 41 2.07 17.24 -14.13
CA SER A 41 3.11 16.51 -13.39
C SER A 41 3.90 15.66 -14.39
N PRO A 42 5.17 16.02 -14.70
CA PRO A 42 5.97 15.25 -15.63
C PRO A 42 6.15 13.83 -15.10
N PHE A 43 6.10 13.63 -13.78
CA PHE A 43 6.27 12.35 -13.13
C PHE A 43 5.15 11.36 -13.45
N LEU A 44 3.88 11.79 -13.44
CA LEU A 44 2.78 10.91 -13.82
C LEU A 44 2.85 10.56 -15.31
N SER A 45 3.16 11.55 -16.15
CA SER A 45 3.37 11.32 -17.57
C SER A 45 4.61 10.46 -17.85
N VAL A 46 5.63 10.50 -17.00
CA VAL A 46 6.87 9.70 -17.10
C VAL A 46 6.63 8.29 -16.60
N CYS A 47 5.93 8.07 -15.48
CA CYS A 47 5.53 6.72 -15.05
C CYS A 47 4.62 6.05 -16.09
N LEU A 48 3.71 6.80 -16.72
CA LEU A 48 2.84 6.29 -17.78
C LEU A 48 3.56 6.14 -19.15
N ARG A 49 4.59 6.95 -19.46
CA ARG A 49 5.36 6.88 -20.73
C ARG A 49 6.59 5.97 -20.68
N TYR A 50 7.18 5.77 -19.51
CA TYR A 50 8.42 5.02 -19.29
C TYR A 50 8.20 3.73 -18.50
N ALA A 51 6.96 3.33 -18.20
CA ALA A 51 6.69 1.92 -18.00
C ALA A 51 7.08 1.24 -19.32
N PRO A 52 8.25 0.58 -19.42
CA PRO A 52 8.62 -0.06 -20.67
C PRO A 52 7.54 -1.13 -20.93
N PRO A 53 7.21 -1.44 -22.19
CA PRO A 53 6.35 -2.56 -22.50
C PRO A 53 7.09 -3.87 -22.14
N HIS A 54 7.17 -4.18 -20.86
CA HIS A 54 7.77 -5.40 -20.37
C HIS A 54 6.69 -6.48 -20.26
N SER A 55 6.39 -7.08 -21.42
CA SER A 55 5.82 -8.43 -21.57
C SER A 55 4.51 -8.76 -20.85
N GLY A 56 3.74 -7.76 -20.38
CA GLY A 56 2.53 -7.98 -19.56
C GLY A 56 2.82 -8.43 -18.13
N ARG A 57 4.08 -8.42 -17.68
CA ARG A 57 4.51 -8.94 -16.36
C ARG A 57 4.64 -7.87 -15.29
N LEU A 58 4.74 -6.61 -15.66
CA LEU A 58 4.96 -5.50 -14.76
C LEU A 58 3.85 -4.47 -14.95
N ILE A 59 3.20 -4.11 -13.85
CA ILE A 59 2.26 -3.00 -13.79
C ILE A 59 2.89 -1.87 -12.98
N ALA A 60 3.03 -0.71 -13.59
CA ALA A 60 3.48 0.49 -12.89
C ALA A 60 2.32 1.09 -12.07
N LEU A 61 2.61 1.45 -10.82
CA LEU A 61 1.68 2.20 -9.97
C LEU A 61 2.05 3.69 -9.98
N PRO A 62 1.40 4.51 -10.83
CA PRO A 62 1.61 5.95 -10.84
C PRO A 62 1.46 6.58 -9.44
N HIS A 63 2.35 7.51 -9.09
CA HIS A 63 2.28 8.20 -7.80
C HIS A 63 1.31 9.39 -7.84
N LEU A 64 0.41 9.49 -6.86
CA LEU A 64 -0.41 10.69 -6.64
C LEU A 64 0.26 11.60 -5.60
N PRO A 65 0.42 12.90 -5.89
CA PRO A 65 1.07 13.85 -5.00
C PRO A 65 0.13 14.27 -3.88
N ILE A 66 -0.03 13.41 -2.87
CA ILE A 66 -0.94 13.63 -1.73
C ILE A 66 -0.69 14.94 -0.97
N ASP A 67 0.50 15.55 -1.08
CA ASP A 67 0.76 16.89 -0.53
C ASP A 67 -0.15 17.98 -1.17
N HIS A 68 -0.79 17.68 -2.30
CA HIS A 68 -1.75 18.52 -3.01
C HIS A 68 -3.02 17.71 -3.34
N ALA A 69 -4.03 17.81 -2.46
CA ALA A 69 -5.25 17.01 -2.55
C ALA A 69 -6.06 17.26 -3.84
N ASP A 70 -6.16 18.51 -4.27
CA ASP A 70 -6.83 18.94 -5.50
C ASP A 70 -6.17 18.34 -6.75
N VAL A 71 -4.85 18.46 -6.85
CA VAL A 71 -4.05 17.88 -7.94
C VAL A 71 -4.17 16.36 -7.94
N SER A 72 -4.10 15.72 -6.77
CA SER A 72 -4.28 14.27 -6.66
C SER A 72 -5.64 13.82 -7.18
N ALA A 73 -6.71 14.55 -6.83
CA ALA A 73 -8.05 14.25 -7.29
C ALA A 73 -8.22 14.46 -8.80
N GLU A 74 -7.68 15.55 -9.37
CA GLU A 74 -7.70 15.78 -10.83
C GLU A 74 -6.97 14.66 -11.60
N LEU A 75 -5.81 14.24 -11.09
CA LEU A 75 -5.02 13.17 -11.69
C LEU A 75 -5.74 11.82 -11.58
N ALA A 76 -6.32 11.49 -10.42
CA ALA A 76 -7.13 10.28 -10.25
C ALA A 76 -8.31 10.27 -11.22
N LYS A 77 -9.09 11.35 -11.32
CA LYS A 77 -10.21 11.45 -12.28
C LYS A 77 -9.78 11.25 -13.74
N LYS A 78 -8.62 11.79 -14.10
CA LYS A 78 -8.10 11.72 -15.46
C LYS A 78 -7.59 10.33 -15.84
N TYR A 79 -6.95 9.63 -14.91
CA TYR A 79 -6.17 8.44 -15.21
C TYR A 79 -6.72 7.16 -14.59
N ALA A 80 -7.63 7.19 -13.62
CA ALA A 80 -8.15 5.99 -12.96
C ALA A 80 -8.85 5.03 -13.92
N ALA A 81 -9.56 5.55 -14.93
CA ALA A 81 -10.17 4.74 -15.98
C ALA A 81 -9.17 4.14 -16.99
N GLN A 82 -7.92 4.63 -16.99
CA GLN A 82 -6.86 4.19 -17.91
C GLN A 82 -5.74 3.44 -17.19
N SER A 83 -5.65 3.55 -15.86
CA SER A 83 -4.68 2.84 -15.05
C SER A 83 -5.20 1.43 -14.87
N GLU A 84 -4.69 0.51 -15.69
CA GLU A 84 -5.15 -0.88 -15.72
C GLU A 84 -5.10 -1.54 -14.34
N VAL A 85 -4.30 -1.04 -13.38
CA VAL A 85 -4.24 -1.65 -12.05
C VAL A 85 -3.95 -0.72 -10.86
N GLY A 86 -4.04 0.62 -10.94
CA GLY A 86 -4.13 1.48 -9.73
C GLY A 86 -3.04 2.54 -9.52
N PHE A 87 -2.81 2.97 -8.28
CA PHE A 87 -1.92 4.08 -7.90
C PHE A 87 -1.07 3.78 -6.65
N SER A 88 -0.02 4.57 -6.45
CA SER A 88 0.73 4.64 -5.19
C SER A 88 0.56 6.03 -4.54
N ILE A 89 0.44 6.05 -3.22
CA ILE A 89 0.35 7.28 -2.42
C ILE A 89 1.30 7.23 -1.23
N GLY A 90 1.70 8.41 -0.75
CA GLY A 90 2.41 8.52 0.52
C GLY A 90 1.43 8.55 1.71
N PRO A 91 1.87 8.20 2.92
CA PRO A 91 1.05 8.24 4.13
C PRO A 91 0.95 9.62 4.79
N GLY A 92 1.91 10.51 4.53
CA GLY A 92 2.03 11.77 5.26
C GLY A 92 3.35 12.46 4.93
N GLY A 93 4.46 11.95 5.45
CA GLY A 93 5.78 12.47 5.15
C GLY A 93 5.95 13.97 5.47
N VAL A 94 6.79 14.68 4.71
CA VAL A 94 7.24 16.04 5.08
C VAL A 94 6.15 17.08 5.19
N SER A 95 5.13 17.04 4.34
CA SER A 95 4.03 18.02 4.42
C SER A 95 2.94 17.63 5.42
N GLN A 96 3.05 16.45 6.04
CA GLN A 96 2.13 15.91 7.05
C GLN A 96 0.63 16.06 6.71
N PRO A 97 0.18 15.72 5.48
CA PRO A 97 -1.22 15.71 5.13
C PRO A 97 -1.96 14.65 5.94
N VAL A 98 -3.16 15.02 6.37
CA VAL A 98 -4.09 14.13 7.05
C VAL A 98 -5.07 13.58 6.03
N LEU A 99 -4.89 12.31 5.64
CA LEU A 99 -5.65 11.67 4.54
C LEU A 99 -7.17 11.54 4.80
N SER A 100 -7.62 11.78 6.03
CA SER A 100 -9.03 11.85 6.42
C SER A 100 -9.68 13.23 6.21
N GLU A 101 -8.92 14.26 5.84
CA GLU A 101 -9.47 15.61 5.68
C GLU A 101 -10.45 15.70 4.50
N PRO A 102 -11.49 16.55 4.57
CA PRO A 102 -12.48 16.70 3.50
C PRO A 102 -11.89 17.04 2.12
N ALA A 103 -10.70 17.63 2.08
CA ALA A 103 -9.99 17.95 0.84
C ALA A 103 -9.67 16.69 -0.01
N TYR A 104 -9.59 15.51 0.60
CA TYR A 104 -9.31 14.24 -0.10
C TYR A 104 -10.58 13.50 -0.56
N GLU A 105 -11.78 13.94 -0.19
CA GLU A 105 -13.03 13.29 -0.62
C GLU A 105 -13.15 13.17 -2.15
N PRO A 106 -12.80 14.20 -2.97
CA PRO A 106 -12.83 14.06 -4.43
C PRO A 106 -11.80 13.06 -4.97
N LEU A 107 -10.70 12.81 -4.25
CA LEU A 107 -9.72 11.79 -4.58
C LEU A 107 -10.30 10.41 -4.31
N TRP A 108 -10.84 10.18 -3.11
CA TRP A 108 -11.42 8.90 -2.73
C TRP A 108 -12.57 8.50 -3.65
N GLN A 109 -13.46 9.45 -3.98
CA GLN A 109 -14.54 9.19 -4.94
C GLN A 109 -14.00 8.74 -6.30
N ALA A 110 -13.00 9.42 -6.85
CA ALA A 110 -12.45 9.10 -8.16
C ALA A 110 -11.77 7.72 -8.21
N LEU A 111 -11.11 7.32 -7.11
CA LEU A 111 -10.51 6.01 -6.97
C LEU A 111 -11.55 4.91 -6.78
N ASP A 112 -12.62 5.19 -6.04
CA ASP A 112 -13.72 4.26 -5.79
C ASP A 112 -14.53 3.95 -7.05
N ASP A 113 -14.89 4.98 -7.83
CA ASP A 113 -15.65 4.85 -9.07
C ASP A 113 -15.00 3.84 -10.05
N ASN A 114 -13.67 3.75 -10.00
CA ASN A 114 -12.84 2.91 -10.86
C ASN A 114 -12.29 1.66 -10.16
N ALA A 115 -12.71 1.38 -8.91
CA ALA A 115 -12.23 0.24 -8.12
C ALA A 115 -10.70 0.12 -8.08
N CYS A 116 -10.02 1.25 -7.90
CA CYS A 116 -8.56 1.30 -7.97
C CYS A 116 -7.88 0.55 -6.82
N PHE A 117 -6.76 -0.10 -7.14
CA PHE A 117 -5.79 -0.51 -6.12
C PHE A 117 -4.93 0.68 -5.72
N VAL A 118 -4.71 0.84 -4.41
CA VAL A 118 -3.99 1.99 -3.85
C VAL A 118 -2.94 1.48 -2.89
N MET A 119 -1.68 1.53 -3.33
CA MET A 119 -0.53 1.21 -2.48
C MET A 119 -0.17 2.41 -1.60
N ILE A 120 -0.29 2.26 -0.28
CA ILE A 120 0.19 3.24 0.70
C ILE A 120 1.63 2.87 1.05
N HIS A 121 2.57 3.59 0.45
CA HIS A 121 4.00 3.36 0.62
C HIS A 121 4.65 4.53 1.35
N PRO A 122 5.32 4.31 2.49
CA PRO A 122 5.93 5.39 3.25
C PRO A 122 7.14 5.99 2.54
N GLY A 123 7.41 7.25 2.88
CA GLY A 123 8.66 7.93 2.61
C GLY A 123 9.26 8.39 3.94
N ALA A 124 10.04 9.47 3.92
CA ALA A 124 10.67 10.00 5.13
C ALA A 124 9.66 10.37 6.23
N CYS A 125 9.96 9.99 7.48
CA CYS A 125 9.25 10.43 8.68
C CYS A 125 9.91 11.70 9.23
N CYS A 126 9.12 12.70 9.61
CA CYS A 126 9.64 13.99 10.08
C CYS A 126 9.87 14.06 11.59
N ASP A 127 10.51 13.03 12.13
CA ASP A 127 10.96 12.99 13.52
C ASP A 127 12.49 12.92 13.57
N GLY A 128 13.13 14.02 13.93
CA GLY A 128 14.59 14.11 14.01
C GLY A 128 15.25 13.14 14.99
N ARG A 129 14.48 12.52 15.90
CA ARG A 129 14.97 11.44 16.78
C ARG A 129 15.34 10.17 15.99
N LEU A 130 14.85 10.04 14.76
CA LEU A 130 15.07 8.88 13.89
C LEU A 130 16.31 9.01 12.98
N ASN A 131 17.06 10.10 13.07
CA ASN A 131 18.20 10.40 12.20
C ASN A 131 19.37 9.40 12.36
N ALA A 132 19.50 8.76 13.52
CA ALA A 132 20.54 7.78 13.79
C ALA A 132 20.12 6.37 13.39
N PHE A 133 21.09 5.49 13.12
CA PHE A 133 20.91 4.05 12.88
C PHE A 133 19.91 3.69 11.77
N TYR A 134 19.63 4.61 10.85
CA TYR A 134 18.65 4.42 9.79
C TYR A 134 17.22 4.22 10.32
N LEU A 135 16.91 4.72 11.52
CA LEU A 135 15.60 4.55 12.17
C LEU A 135 14.45 5.21 11.40
N GLU A 136 14.72 6.19 10.54
CA GLU A 136 13.71 6.70 9.61
C GLU A 136 13.09 5.56 8.77
N ASN A 137 13.92 4.63 8.29
CA ASN A 137 13.46 3.46 7.54
C ASN A 137 12.97 2.34 8.48
N LEU A 138 13.77 2.00 9.51
CA LEU A 138 13.51 0.82 10.35
C LEU A 138 12.28 0.98 11.26
N LEU A 139 11.92 2.23 11.61
CA LEU A 139 10.81 2.54 12.52
C LEU A 139 9.86 3.60 11.94
N GLY A 140 10.43 4.66 11.35
CA GLY A 140 9.65 5.78 10.80
C GLY A 140 8.71 5.36 9.68
N ASN A 141 9.19 4.59 8.70
CA ASN A 141 8.38 4.12 7.57
C ASN A 141 7.14 3.32 8.04
N PRO A 142 7.27 2.24 8.84
CA PRO A 142 6.13 1.55 9.44
C PRO A 142 5.20 2.46 10.26
N HIS A 143 5.77 3.41 10.99
CA HIS A 143 5.02 4.36 11.82
C HIS A 143 4.14 5.27 10.97
N GLU A 144 4.67 5.89 9.93
CA GLU A 144 3.93 6.75 9.02
C GLU A 144 2.75 6.01 8.36
N THR A 145 2.97 4.79 7.86
CA THR A 145 1.88 3.94 7.35
C THR A 145 0.77 3.76 8.39
N SER A 146 1.14 3.55 9.65
CA SER A 146 0.18 3.32 10.75
C SER A 146 -0.63 4.57 11.07
N VAL A 147 0.00 5.75 11.04
CA VAL A 147 -0.68 7.04 11.24
C VAL A 147 -1.71 7.26 10.13
N ALA A 148 -1.33 7.09 8.87
CA ALA A 148 -2.23 7.21 7.73
C ALA A 148 -3.45 6.27 7.84
N VAL A 149 -3.20 5.00 8.14
CA VAL A 149 -4.28 4.00 8.25
C VAL A 149 -5.20 4.29 9.43
N ALA A 150 -4.67 4.75 10.57
CA ALA A 150 -5.50 5.16 11.70
C ALA A 150 -6.50 6.25 11.28
N HIS A 151 -6.03 7.27 10.55
CA HIS A 151 -6.90 8.33 10.03
C HIS A 151 -7.97 7.79 9.09
N LEU A 152 -7.62 6.92 8.15
CA LEU A 152 -8.59 6.32 7.22
C LEU A 152 -9.65 5.47 7.96
N VAL A 153 -9.22 4.67 8.94
CA VAL A 153 -10.09 3.82 9.76
C VAL A 153 -11.06 4.67 10.58
N PHE A 154 -10.56 5.61 11.38
CA PHE A 154 -11.39 6.41 12.28
C PHE A 154 -12.26 7.44 11.55
N ALA A 155 -11.92 7.78 10.30
CA ALA A 155 -12.77 8.60 9.42
C ALA A 155 -13.69 7.79 8.49
N ASN A 156 -13.82 6.48 8.72
CA ASN A 156 -14.71 5.59 8.00
C ASN A 156 -14.45 5.51 6.48
N VAL A 157 -13.25 5.88 6.01
CA VAL A 157 -12.96 6.03 4.57
C VAL A 157 -13.18 4.72 3.81
N PRO A 158 -12.63 3.56 4.23
CA PRO A 158 -12.82 2.30 3.49
C PRO A 158 -14.26 1.79 3.48
N ALA A 159 -15.12 2.21 4.42
CA ALA A 159 -16.53 1.86 4.40
C ALA A 159 -17.33 2.79 3.48
N ARG A 160 -16.96 4.07 3.39
CA ARG A 160 -17.57 5.05 2.47
C ARG A 160 -17.15 4.83 1.03
N TYR A 161 -15.95 4.29 0.83
CA TYR A 161 -15.33 4.02 -0.48
C TYR A 161 -14.91 2.54 -0.58
N PRO A 162 -15.88 1.60 -0.64
CA PRO A 162 -15.63 0.17 -0.49
C PRO A 162 -15.01 -0.51 -1.73
N ASN A 163 -15.00 0.16 -2.88
CA ASN A 163 -14.44 -0.40 -4.11
C ASN A 163 -12.92 -0.21 -4.18
N ILE A 164 -12.37 0.75 -3.42
CA ILE A 164 -10.92 0.96 -3.34
C ILE A 164 -10.25 -0.26 -2.68
N LYS A 165 -9.19 -0.78 -3.30
CA LYS A 165 -8.35 -1.84 -2.73
C LYS A 165 -7.09 -1.22 -2.12
N PHE A 166 -7.19 -0.77 -0.87
CA PHE A 166 -6.04 -0.25 -0.14
C PHE A 166 -5.06 -1.38 0.19
N CYS A 167 -3.80 -1.20 -0.16
CA CYS A 167 -2.72 -2.11 0.20
C CYS A 167 -1.62 -1.36 0.93
N LEU A 168 -1.22 -1.90 2.07
CA LEU A 168 -0.27 -1.27 2.98
C LEU A 168 1.12 -1.87 2.80
N SER A 169 2.13 -1.00 2.70
CA SER A 169 3.51 -1.48 2.68
C SER A 169 3.98 -1.98 4.05
N HIS A 170 4.97 -2.87 4.02
CA HIS A 170 5.67 -3.41 5.19
C HIS A 170 4.73 -4.14 6.18
N GLY A 171 3.88 -5.03 5.67
CA GLY A 171 2.95 -5.80 6.50
C GLY A 171 1.88 -4.98 7.21
N GLY A 172 1.64 -3.74 6.77
CA GLY A 172 0.77 -2.79 7.46
C GLY A 172 1.46 -1.95 8.52
N GLY A 173 2.80 -1.96 8.57
CA GLY A 173 3.58 -1.21 9.56
C GLY A 173 3.29 -1.66 10.99
N ASN A 174 2.99 -0.70 11.87
CA ASN A 174 2.65 -0.98 13.28
C ASN A 174 1.16 -1.26 13.50
N VAL A 175 0.34 -1.30 12.45
CA VAL A 175 -1.11 -1.55 12.57
C VAL A 175 -1.42 -2.89 13.23
N PRO A 176 -0.78 -4.02 12.86
CA PRO A 176 -1.15 -5.32 13.43
C PRO A 176 -0.98 -5.39 14.96
N ILE A 177 0.12 -4.84 15.49
CA ILE A 177 0.37 -4.81 16.93
C ILE A 177 -0.52 -3.80 17.68
N LEU A 178 -1.01 -2.75 17.00
CA LEU A 178 -1.86 -1.71 17.59
C LEU A 178 -3.37 -1.94 17.41
N ALA A 179 -3.79 -2.90 16.57
CA ALA A 179 -5.18 -3.12 16.20
C ALA A 179 -6.12 -3.28 17.42
N GLY A 180 -5.72 -4.10 18.41
CA GLY A 180 -6.48 -4.27 19.66
C GLY A 180 -6.56 -3.00 20.51
N ARG A 181 -5.53 -2.15 20.46
CA ARG A 181 -5.54 -0.85 21.14
C ARG A 181 -6.53 0.11 20.50
N TRP A 182 -6.63 0.12 19.18
CA TRP A 182 -7.61 0.94 18.45
C TRP A 182 -9.04 0.50 18.77
N GLN A 183 -9.29 -0.82 18.78
CA GLN A 183 -10.57 -1.37 19.20
C GLN A 183 -10.92 -0.96 20.63
N ARG A 184 -9.98 -1.11 21.57
CA ARG A 184 -10.23 -0.69 22.95
C ARG A 184 -10.50 0.80 23.06
N GLY A 185 -9.83 1.62 22.26
CA GLY A 185 -10.11 3.06 22.16
C GLY A 185 -11.54 3.33 21.73
N TYR A 186 -11.99 2.65 20.67
CA TYR A 186 -13.37 2.70 20.19
C TYR A 186 -14.37 2.21 21.25
N ASP A 187 -14.16 1.04 21.87
CA ASP A 187 -15.06 0.46 22.86
C ASP A 187 -15.19 1.29 24.13
N SER A 188 -14.14 2.04 24.50
CA SER A 188 -14.09 2.86 25.71
C SER A 188 -14.42 4.33 25.47
N ASP A 189 -14.99 4.67 24.31
CA ASP A 189 -15.46 6.01 23.96
C ASP A 189 -14.38 7.09 24.17
N ARG A 190 -13.15 6.80 23.72
CA ARG A 190 -12.06 7.78 23.85
C ARG A 190 -12.42 9.07 23.10
N PRO A 191 -12.04 10.24 23.64
CA PRO A 191 -12.45 11.53 23.08
C PRO A 191 -12.16 11.64 21.57
N GLY A 192 -13.17 12.09 20.82
CA GLY A 192 -13.05 12.31 19.38
C GLY A 192 -13.28 11.09 18.49
N ILE A 193 -13.45 9.88 19.04
CA ILE A 193 -13.77 8.69 18.23
C ILE A 193 -15.26 8.70 17.86
N ASN A 194 -15.56 8.68 16.57
CA ASN A 194 -16.92 8.52 16.05
C ASN A 194 -17.40 7.07 16.23
N LYS A 195 -18.60 6.88 16.77
CA LYS A 195 -19.22 5.56 16.98
C LYS A 195 -20.09 5.10 15.81
N ASN A 196 -20.41 5.98 14.86
CA ASN A 196 -21.20 5.71 13.66
C ASN A 196 -20.32 5.21 12.50
N ILE A 197 -19.34 4.37 12.80
CA ILE A 197 -18.39 3.78 11.85
C ILE A 197 -18.29 2.27 12.14
N ASP A 198 -17.81 1.49 11.17
CA ASP A 198 -17.47 0.08 11.45
C ASP A 198 -16.38 0.02 12.53
N ALA A 199 -16.49 -0.94 13.46
CA ALA A 199 -15.51 -1.10 14.53
C ALA A 199 -14.08 -1.27 13.97
N PRO A 200 -13.02 -0.75 14.62
CA PRO A 200 -11.67 -0.76 14.05
C PRO A 200 -11.18 -2.13 13.57
N LEU A 201 -11.41 -3.21 14.32
CA LEU A 201 -11.00 -4.56 13.87
C LEU A 201 -11.77 -5.03 12.64
N GLN A 202 -13.05 -4.67 12.53
CA GLN A 202 -13.85 -4.96 11.34
C GLN A 202 -13.39 -4.13 10.14
N MET A 203 -13.10 -2.84 10.35
CA MET A 203 -12.58 -1.95 9.32
C MET A 203 -11.24 -2.44 8.76
N LEU A 204 -10.35 -2.92 9.63
CA LEU A 204 -9.04 -3.42 9.24
C LEU A 204 -9.12 -4.63 8.29
N LYS A 205 -10.21 -5.40 8.31
CA LYS A 205 -10.45 -6.47 7.32
C LYS A 205 -10.66 -5.97 5.89
N ARG A 206 -10.76 -4.66 5.65
CA ARG A 206 -10.89 -4.08 4.30
C ARG A 206 -9.55 -3.74 3.65
N PHE A 207 -8.44 -3.87 4.39
CA PHE A 207 -7.10 -3.55 3.90
C PHE A 207 -6.36 -4.81 3.46
N TYR A 208 -5.57 -4.67 2.40
CA TYR A 208 -4.51 -5.58 2.04
C TYR A 208 -3.19 -5.12 2.67
N ALA A 209 -2.24 -6.03 2.83
CA ALA A 209 -0.87 -5.70 3.19
C ALA A 209 0.11 -6.55 2.38
N ASP A 210 1.30 -6.01 2.13
CA ASP A 210 2.38 -6.84 1.61
C ASP A 210 3.01 -7.74 2.68
N SER A 211 3.88 -8.65 2.27
CA SER A 211 4.56 -9.61 3.14
C SER A 211 5.92 -9.12 3.68
N ILE A 212 6.25 -7.83 3.57
CA ILE A 212 7.59 -7.31 3.89
C ILE A 212 7.68 -7.06 5.40
N VAL A 213 7.82 -8.13 6.17
CA VAL A 213 7.87 -8.10 7.65
C VAL A 213 9.11 -8.78 8.24
N HIS A 214 9.88 -9.50 7.42
CA HIS A 214 11.15 -10.16 7.77
C HIS A 214 11.09 -11.14 8.96
N ASN A 215 9.90 -11.56 9.38
CA ASN A 215 9.69 -12.46 10.50
C ASN A 215 8.35 -13.22 10.34
N PRO A 216 8.31 -14.55 10.47
CA PRO A 216 7.08 -15.33 10.33
C PRO A 216 5.98 -15.01 11.35
N ASP A 217 6.35 -14.70 12.60
CA ASP A 217 5.37 -14.35 13.64
C ASP A 217 4.73 -12.99 13.36
N ALA A 218 5.52 -12.04 12.84
CA ALA A 218 5.01 -10.76 12.37
C ALA A 218 4.05 -10.93 11.19
N LEU A 219 4.35 -11.85 10.26
CA LEU A 219 3.47 -12.17 9.14
C LEU A 219 2.14 -12.76 9.62
N ALA A 220 2.19 -13.72 10.55
CA ALA A 220 1.01 -14.33 11.14
C ALA A 220 0.15 -13.29 11.90
N LEU A 221 0.79 -12.32 12.56
CA LEU A 221 0.08 -11.22 13.20
C LEU A 221 -0.64 -10.35 12.16
N SER A 222 0.01 -10.00 11.05
CA SER A 222 -0.63 -9.29 9.93
C SER A 222 -1.82 -10.07 9.36
N GLU A 223 -1.69 -11.39 9.12
CA GLU A 223 -2.79 -12.25 8.67
C GLU A 223 -3.97 -12.24 9.66
N SER A 224 -3.69 -12.34 10.95
CA SER A 224 -4.73 -12.33 11.99
C SER A 224 -5.55 -11.03 12.00
N VAL A 225 -4.92 -9.91 11.64
CA VAL A 225 -5.53 -8.57 11.65
C VAL A 225 -6.23 -8.26 10.33
N PHE A 226 -5.57 -8.39 9.19
CA PHE A 226 -6.14 -8.03 7.88
C PHE A 226 -7.02 -9.13 7.28
N GLY A 227 -6.85 -10.37 7.73
CA GLY A 227 -7.42 -11.54 7.09
C GLY A 227 -6.38 -12.21 6.21
N GLU A 228 -6.38 -13.53 6.26
CA GLU A 228 -5.42 -14.34 5.53
C GLU A 228 -5.48 -14.05 4.01
N ASP A 229 -6.68 -13.82 3.44
CA ASP A 229 -6.87 -13.57 1.98
C ASP A 229 -6.33 -12.22 1.52
N HIS A 230 -5.90 -11.37 2.45
CA HIS A 230 -5.51 -9.99 2.20
C HIS A 230 -4.00 -9.75 2.34
N ILE A 231 -3.20 -10.81 2.46
CA ILE A 231 -1.74 -10.71 2.43
C ILE A 231 -1.20 -11.00 1.03
N LEU A 232 -0.43 -10.08 0.48
CA LEU A 232 0.16 -10.17 -0.85
C LEU A 232 1.67 -10.29 -0.76
N PHE A 233 2.29 -11.04 -1.67
CA PHE A 233 3.75 -11.08 -1.71
C PHE A 233 4.33 -9.72 -2.14
N GLY A 234 5.23 -9.16 -1.32
CA GLY A 234 6.04 -8.00 -1.66
C GLY A 234 7.52 -8.30 -1.46
N SER A 235 8.37 -7.82 -2.37
CA SER A 235 9.82 -8.08 -2.31
C SER A 235 10.67 -6.87 -1.95
N ASP A 236 10.09 -5.67 -1.99
CA ASP A 236 10.80 -4.38 -1.95
C ASP A 236 11.95 -4.21 -2.95
N TRP A 237 12.02 -5.03 -4.00
CA TRP A 237 13.08 -4.91 -4.99
C TRP A 237 13.04 -3.53 -5.67
N PRO A 238 14.18 -2.84 -5.90
CA PRO A 238 15.57 -3.31 -5.74
C PRO A 238 16.26 -2.87 -4.44
N PHE A 239 15.52 -2.54 -3.37
CA PHE A 239 16.12 -2.02 -2.15
C PHE A 239 16.89 -3.10 -1.37
N PRO A 240 18.01 -2.75 -0.71
CA PRO A 240 18.77 -3.69 0.12
C PRO A 240 17.97 -4.30 1.29
N MET A 241 16.94 -3.60 1.77
CA MET A 241 16.01 -4.10 2.80
C MET A 241 14.98 -5.09 2.24
N GLY A 242 14.91 -5.28 0.93
CA GLY A 242 13.98 -6.21 0.30
C GLY A 242 14.34 -7.69 0.49
N LEU A 243 13.47 -8.54 -0.05
CA LEU A 243 13.78 -9.96 -0.21
C LEU A 243 14.64 -10.15 -1.46
N ILE A 244 15.93 -10.37 -1.25
CA ILE A 244 16.93 -10.64 -2.30
C ILE A 244 16.94 -12.13 -2.62
N ASP A 245 16.92 -12.98 -1.58
CA ASP A 245 16.81 -14.43 -1.68
C ASP A 245 15.50 -14.87 -1.00
N VAL A 246 14.44 -14.89 -1.81
CA VAL A 246 13.08 -15.13 -1.32
C VAL A 246 12.93 -16.53 -0.71
N GLU A 247 13.67 -17.52 -1.21
CA GLU A 247 13.56 -18.90 -0.71
C GLU A 247 14.14 -19.01 0.70
N ASP A 248 15.36 -18.49 0.89
CA ASP A 248 16.03 -18.49 2.19
C ASP A 248 15.26 -17.63 3.19
N GLN A 249 14.90 -16.41 2.80
CA GLN A 249 14.26 -15.43 3.67
C GLN A 249 12.81 -15.79 4.04
N LEU A 250 12.15 -16.68 3.29
CA LEU A 250 10.82 -17.20 3.61
C LEU A 250 10.82 -18.67 4.07
N SER A 251 11.98 -19.29 4.25
CA SER A 251 12.11 -20.72 4.61
C SER A 251 11.36 -21.13 5.89
N GLY A 252 11.15 -20.21 6.83
CA GLY A 252 10.37 -20.41 8.05
C GLY A 252 8.85 -20.24 7.88
N THR A 253 8.37 -19.90 6.68
CA THR A 253 6.95 -19.67 6.39
C THR A 253 6.28 -20.97 5.96
N LYS A 254 5.08 -21.24 6.48
CA LYS A 254 4.36 -22.48 6.17
C LYS A 254 3.96 -22.54 4.69
N PRO A 255 4.00 -23.71 4.03
CA PRO A 255 3.67 -23.86 2.61
C PRO A 255 2.29 -23.32 2.23
N GLU A 256 1.28 -23.50 3.07
CA GLU A 256 -0.08 -23.00 2.84
C GLU A 256 -0.15 -21.47 2.80
N ILE A 257 0.67 -20.78 3.62
CA ILE A 257 0.77 -19.31 3.60
C ILE A 257 1.45 -18.87 2.30
N LEU A 258 2.53 -19.56 1.90
CA LEU A 258 3.23 -19.27 0.64
C LEU A 258 2.31 -19.45 -0.57
N GLU A 259 1.52 -20.53 -0.63
CA GLU A 259 0.57 -20.76 -1.72
C GLU A 259 -0.46 -19.62 -1.82
N ARG A 260 -1.02 -19.21 -0.69
CA ARG A 260 -2.00 -18.12 -0.65
C ARG A 260 -1.40 -16.80 -1.11
N MET A 261 -0.25 -16.45 -0.54
CA MET A 261 0.46 -15.20 -0.80
C MET A 261 0.95 -15.06 -2.25
N PHE A 262 1.47 -16.15 -2.84
CA PHE A 262 2.00 -16.13 -4.21
C PHE A 262 0.93 -16.34 -5.29
N THR A 263 -0.15 -17.06 -4.99
CA THR A 263 -1.09 -17.55 -6.00
C THR A 263 -2.53 -17.14 -5.74
N ILE A 264 -3.08 -17.49 -4.59
CA ILE A 264 -4.53 -17.37 -4.34
C ILE A 264 -4.93 -15.91 -4.17
N ASN A 265 -4.31 -15.19 -3.25
CA ASN A 265 -4.66 -13.83 -2.89
C ASN A 265 -4.48 -12.86 -4.08
N PRO A 266 -3.37 -12.91 -4.84
CA PRO A 266 -3.23 -12.08 -6.04
C PRO A 266 -4.28 -12.36 -7.11
N LYS A 267 -4.65 -13.63 -7.33
CA LYS A 267 -5.70 -14.00 -8.30
C LYS A 267 -7.06 -13.46 -7.87
N GLN A 268 -7.40 -13.60 -6.59
CA GLN A 268 -8.66 -13.07 -6.05
C GLN A 268 -8.69 -11.54 -6.15
N LEU A 269 -7.60 -10.86 -5.82
CA LEU A 269 -7.47 -9.42 -5.98
C LEU A 269 -7.72 -9.01 -7.44
N LEU A 270 -6.98 -9.59 -8.39
CA LEU A 270 -7.12 -9.25 -9.80
C LEU A 270 -8.52 -9.54 -10.34
N ALA A 271 -9.15 -10.64 -9.91
CA ALA A 271 -10.53 -10.97 -10.29
C ALA A 271 -11.58 -9.99 -9.72
N SER A 272 -11.26 -9.34 -8.60
CA SER A 272 -12.11 -8.29 -8.00
C SER A 272 -11.94 -6.91 -8.66
N MET A 273 -10.90 -6.73 -9.48
CA MET A 273 -10.59 -5.48 -10.16
C MET A 273 -11.20 -5.43 -11.56
N LYS A 274 -11.58 -4.24 -12.02
CA LYS A 274 -12.13 -4.00 -13.36
C LYS A 274 -11.01 -3.91 -14.42
N ILE A 275 -10.18 -4.94 -14.53
CA ILE A 275 -9.09 -4.97 -15.52
C ILE A 275 -9.68 -5.40 -16.87
N SER A 276 -9.62 -4.53 -17.88
CA SER A 276 -9.92 -4.93 -19.26
C SER A 276 -8.82 -5.90 -19.74
N ALA A 277 -9.25 -7.07 -20.24
CA ALA A 277 -8.36 -8.10 -20.78
C ALA A 277 -7.64 -7.66 -22.06
#